data_AF-A0A8S9K2B7-F1
#
_entry.id   AF-A0A8S9K2B7-F1
#
_cell.length_a   1.000
_cell.length_b   1.000
_cell.length_c   1.000
_cell.angle_alpha   90.00
_cell.angle_beta   90.00
_cell.angle_gamma   90.00
#
_symmetry.space_group_name_H-M   'P 1'
#
loop_
_entity.id
_entity.type
_entity.pdbx_description
1 polymer ?
#
loop_
_entity_poly.entity_id
_entity_poly.type
_entity_poly.pdbx_seq_one_letter_code
_entity_poly.pdbx_strand_id
1 'polypeptide(L)'
;MNGQGVSIATRHLESMIRMSEANARMHLRQYVTEDDVNMAIRVLLDSFISTQKFGVQRTLRESFKRYITYKKDYNSLLLVLLKELVKNALKFEEIITGSNSGLSSIEVKIEELQTKANEYDLADLRPFFSSTDFAKAHFELDHGLGVIKFPRRLVTW
;
A
#
# COMPACT_ATOMS: atom_id res chain seq x y z
N MET A 1 23.82 -20.49 8.90
CA MET A 1 23.15 -20.99 7.69
C MET A 1 23.61 -20.13 6.54
N ASN A 2 24.39 -20.72 5.64
CA ASN A 2 25.35 -20.04 4.78
C ASN A 2 24.68 -19.45 3.53
N GLY A 3 24.74 -18.13 3.39
CA GLY A 3 25.37 -17.46 2.25
C GLY A 3 25.06 -17.92 0.82
N GLN A 4 23.83 -18.33 0.48
CA GLN A 4 23.37 -18.22 -0.92
C GLN A 4 22.92 -16.79 -1.17
N GLY A 5 23.86 -15.85 -1.06
CA GLY A 5 23.65 -14.47 -1.45
C GLY A 5 23.51 -14.44 -2.97
N VAL A 6 22.32 -14.16 -3.45
CA VAL A 6 22.12 -13.96 -4.87
C VAL A 6 22.89 -12.70 -5.26
N SER A 7 23.92 -12.89 -6.09
CA SER A 7 24.82 -11.81 -6.48
C SER A 7 24.15 -10.94 -7.54
N ILE A 8 24.15 -9.61 -7.31
CA ILE A 8 23.81 -8.64 -8.33
C ILE A 8 24.91 -8.66 -9.39
N ALA A 9 24.64 -9.27 -10.53
CA ALA A 9 25.53 -9.26 -11.68
C ALA A 9 25.56 -7.89 -12.40
N THR A 10 26.60 -7.65 -13.20
CA THR A 10 26.79 -6.43 -14.00
C THR A 10 25.57 -6.08 -14.87
N ARG A 11 24.89 -7.08 -15.42
CA ARG A 11 23.65 -6.90 -16.19
C ARG A 11 22.51 -6.21 -15.41
N HIS A 12 22.47 -6.35 -14.10
CA HIS A 12 21.46 -5.69 -13.26
C HIS A 12 21.77 -4.20 -13.11
N LEU A 13 23.05 -3.84 -12.99
CA LEU A 13 23.49 -2.44 -12.96
C LEU A 13 23.18 -1.75 -14.30
N GLU A 14 23.46 -2.42 -15.43
CA GLU A 14 23.09 -1.89 -16.75
C GLU A 14 21.58 -1.66 -16.89
N SER A 15 20.77 -2.61 -16.42
CA SER A 15 19.31 -2.45 -16.41
C SER A 15 18.86 -1.31 -15.51
N MET A 16 19.49 -1.11 -14.36
CA MET A 16 19.19 -0.01 -13.44
C MET A 16 19.49 1.35 -14.07
N ILE A 17 20.62 1.49 -14.78
CA ILE A 17 20.97 2.70 -15.52
C ILE A 17 19.92 2.99 -16.60
N ARG A 18 19.58 1.99 -17.43
CA ARG A 18 18.56 2.13 -18.48
C ARG A 18 17.19 2.54 -17.91
N MET A 19 16.75 1.93 -16.80
CA MET A 19 15.49 2.29 -16.15
C MET A 19 15.51 3.71 -15.58
N SER A 20 16.64 4.15 -15.02
CA SER A 20 16.80 5.51 -14.50
C SER A 20 16.70 6.55 -15.62
N GLU A 21 17.39 6.32 -16.75
CA GLU A 21 17.30 7.18 -17.93
C GLU A 21 15.90 7.19 -18.55
N ALA A 22 15.25 6.03 -18.63
CA ALA A 22 13.89 5.92 -19.12
C ALA A 22 12.91 6.73 -18.26
N ASN A 23 13.03 6.64 -16.92
CA ASN A 23 12.19 7.42 -16.01
C ASN A 23 12.42 8.93 -16.17
N ALA A 24 13.67 9.38 -16.34
CA ALA A 24 13.96 10.79 -16.61
C ALA A 24 13.32 11.25 -17.93
N ARG A 25 13.43 10.45 -18.99
CA ARG A 25 12.84 10.75 -20.31
C ARG A 25 11.31 10.76 -20.29
N MET A 26 10.66 9.89 -19.50
CA MET A 26 9.21 9.93 -19.29
C MET A 26 8.74 11.24 -18.65
N HIS A 27 9.59 11.85 -17.81
CA HIS A 27 9.37 13.17 -17.24
C HIS A 27 9.92 14.31 -18.11
N LEU A 28 10.26 14.03 -19.38
CA LEU A 28 10.83 14.98 -20.34
C LEU A 28 12.15 15.64 -19.86
N ARG A 29 12.87 15.00 -18.93
CA ARG A 29 14.16 15.47 -18.42
C ARG A 29 15.32 14.83 -19.20
N GLN A 30 16.36 15.61 -19.45
CA GLN A 30 17.59 15.14 -20.09
C GLN A 30 18.61 14.57 -19.10
N TYR A 31 18.49 14.89 -17.82
CA TYR A 31 19.38 14.43 -16.76
C TYR A 31 18.65 13.53 -15.78
N VAL A 32 19.37 12.51 -15.32
CA VAL A 32 18.93 11.58 -14.28
C VAL A 32 19.07 12.27 -12.92
N THR A 33 18.06 12.12 -12.08
CA THR A 33 18.04 12.59 -10.69
C THR A 33 18.09 11.40 -9.73
N GLU A 34 18.36 11.65 -8.45
CA GLU A 34 18.34 10.61 -7.42
C GLU A 34 16.99 9.88 -7.36
N ASP A 35 15.88 10.59 -7.62
CA ASP A 35 14.54 10.02 -7.68
C ASP A 35 14.37 8.96 -8.77
N ASP A 36 15.02 9.13 -9.92
CA ASP A 36 15.00 8.16 -11.02
C ASP A 36 15.77 6.90 -10.66
N VAL A 37 16.90 7.07 -9.98
CA VAL A 37 17.74 5.96 -9.51
C VAL A 37 16.99 5.18 -8.44
N ASN A 38 16.37 5.87 -7.47
CA ASN A 38 15.55 5.23 -6.45
C ASN A 38 14.38 4.45 -7.04
N MET A 39 13.74 5.00 -8.09
CA MET A 39 12.69 4.30 -8.83
C MET A 39 13.23 3.05 -9.54
N ALA A 40 14.38 3.14 -10.20
CA ALA A 40 15.02 2.01 -10.87
C ALA A 40 15.44 0.90 -9.88
N ILE A 41 15.98 1.27 -8.72
CA ILE A 41 16.32 0.34 -7.63
C ILE A 41 15.05 -0.39 -7.18
N ARG A 42 13.94 0.34 -6.96
CA ARG A 42 12.66 -0.25 -6.54
C ARG A 42 12.16 -1.29 -7.54
N VAL A 43 12.09 -0.93 -8.82
CA VAL A 43 11.64 -1.84 -9.89
C VAL A 43 12.54 -3.08 -10.00
N LEU A 44 13.85 -2.88 -9.92
CA LEU A 44 14.82 -3.98 -9.97
C LEU A 44 14.64 -4.93 -8.80
N LEU A 45 14.52 -4.40 -7.58
CA LEU A 45 14.34 -5.19 -6.37
C LEU A 45 13.01 -5.95 -6.37
N ASP A 46 11.90 -5.32 -6.78
CA ASP A 46 10.60 -5.98 -6.84
C ASP A 46 10.64 -7.18 -7.83
N SER A 47 11.18 -6.97 -9.03
CA SER A 47 11.36 -8.05 -10.02
C SER A 47 12.33 -9.12 -9.56
N PHE A 48 13.42 -8.73 -8.91
CA PHE A 48 14.44 -9.66 -8.44
C PHE A 48 13.91 -10.54 -7.30
N ILE A 49 13.26 -9.93 -6.30
CA ILE A 49 12.67 -10.61 -5.15
C ILE A 49 11.58 -11.57 -5.58
N SER A 50 10.69 -11.19 -6.51
CA SER A 50 9.58 -12.06 -6.92
C SER A 50 10.02 -13.39 -7.53
N THR A 51 11.26 -13.48 -8.03
CA THR A 51 11.85 -14.70 -8.60
C THR A 51 12.56 -15.60 -7.59
N GLN A 52 12.70 -15.16 -6.33
CA GLN A 52 13.39 -15.93 -5.30
C GLN A 52 12.46 -16.92 -4.58
N LYS A 53 13.03 -17.91 -3.89
CA LYS A 53 12.26 -18.82 -3.03
C LYS A 53 11.65 -18.06 -1.86
N PHE A 54 10.42 -18.43 -1.44
CA PHE A 54 9.65 -17.70 -0.42
C PHE A 54 10.46 -17.29 0.84
N GLY A 55 11.26 -18.18 1.42
CA GLY A 55 12.09 -17.84 2.59
C GLY A 55 13.15 -16.77 2.30
N VAL A 56 13.74 -16.80 1.10
CA VAL A 56 14.68 -15.78 0.63
C VAL A 56 13.95 -14.48 0.28
N GLN A 57 12.77 -14.56 -0.34
CA GLN A 57 11.95 -13.38 -0.62
C GLN A 57 11.67 -12.58 0.64
N ARG A 58 11.21 -13.24 1.70
CA ARG A 58 10.90 -12.59 2.98
C ARG A 58 12.13 -11.88 3.55
N THR A 59 13.27 -12.57 3.56
CA THR A 59 14.54 -12.02 4.05
C THR A 59 14.99 -10.80 3.24
N LEU A 60 14.90 -10.87 1.90
CA LEU A 60 15.28 -9.78 1.02
C LEU A 60 14.32 -8.59 1.13
N ARG A 61 13.01 -8.83 1.22
CA ARG A 61 12.01 -7.75 1.41
C ARG A 61 12.24 -7.01 2.72
N GLU A 62 12.54 -7.72 3.80
CA GLU A 62 12.88 -7.10 5.08
C GLU A 62 14.19 -6.29 4.98
N SER A 63 15.24 -6.85 4.38
CA SER A 63 16.55 -6.19 4.23
C SER A 63 16.49 -4.94 3.34
N PHE A 64 15.67 -4.94 2.28
CA PHE A 64 15.57 -3.85 1.32
C PHE A 64 14.28 -3.02 1.44
N LYS A 65 13.58 -3.13 2.57
CA LYS A 65 12.27 -2.47 2.81
C LYS A 65 12.28 -0.99 2.46
N ARG A 66 13.34 -0.25 2.82
CA ARG A 66 13.48 1.19 2.53
C ARG A 66 13.39 1.51 1.04
N TYR A 67 13.96 0.68 0.18
CA TYR A 67 13.99 0.91 -1.27
C TYR A 67 12.70 0.45 -1.94
N ILE A 68 12.07 -0.63 -1.44
CA ILE A 68 10.79 -1.14 -1.96
C ILE A 68 9.63 -0.19 -1.65
N THR A 69 9.65 0.43 -0.47
CA THR A 69 8.61 1.34 0.01
C THR A 69 8.78 2.78 -0.48
N TYR A 70 9.89 3.08 -1.17
CA TYR A 70 10.19 4.43 -1.68
C TYR A 70 9.07 4.95 -2.60
N LYS A 71 8.58 6.17 -2.33
CA LYS A 71 7.47 6.85 -3.05
C LYS A 71 6.16 6.03 -3.18
N LYS A 72 5.95 4.99 -2.37
CA LYS A 72 4.63 4.35 -2.31
C LYS A 72 3.75 5.18 -1.37
N ASP A 73 2.72 5.81 -1.93
CA ASP A 73 1.69 6.49 -1.15
C ASP A 73 0.69 5.46 -0.60
N TYR A 74 1.16 4.72 0.40
CA TYR A 74 0.39 3.67 1.03
C TYR A 74 -0.83 4.21 1.77
N ASN A 75 -0.76 5.42 2.33
CA ASN A 75 -1.88 6.03 3.02
C ASN A 75 -3.00 6.37 2.05
N SER A 76 -2.69 6.97 0.89
CA SER A 76 -3.70 7.25 -0.12
C SER A 76 -4.30 5.98 -0.70
N LEU A 77 -3.49 4.94 -0.94
CA LEU A 77 -4.01 3.63 -1.36
C LEU A 77 -4.97 3.03 -0.32
N LEU A 78 -4.56 2.99 0.94
CA LEU A 78 -5.37 2.46 2.04
C LEU A 78 -6.65 3.27 2.24
N LEU A 79 -6.60 4.60 2.06
CA LEU A 79 -7.79 5.45 2.04
C LEU A 79 -8.74 5.07 0.92
N VAL A 80 -8.24 4.84 -0.30
CA VAL A 80 -9.09 4.42 -1.44
C VAL A 80 -9.75 3.07 -1.15
N LEU A 81 -9.00 2.10 -0.62
CA LEU A 81 -9.53 0.77 -0.26
C LEU A 81 -10.58 0.85 0.86
N LEU A 82 -10.30 1.62 1.91
CA LEU A 82 -11.22 1.81 3.04
C LEU A 82 -12.51 2.51 2.59
N LYS A 83 -12.38 3.51 1.72
CA LYS A 83 -13.51 4.18 1.08
C LYS A 83 -14.38 3.19 0.29
N GLU A 84 -13.77 2.33 -0.52
CA GLU A 84 -14.49 1.29 -1.25
C GLU A 84 -15.25 0.35 -0.30
N LEU A 85 -14.63 -0.07 0.81
CA LEU A 85 -15.27 -0.92 1.82
C LEU A 85 -16.49 -0.24 2.47
N VAL A 86 -16.39 1.05 2.82
CA VAL A 86 -17.52 1.82 3.38
C VAL A 86 -18.69 1.89 2.39
N LYS A 87 -18.42 2.11 1.10
CA LYS A 87 -19.48 2.09 0.06
C LYS A 87 -20.17 0.74 -0.02
N ASN A 88 -19.40 -0.34 0.04
CA ASN A 88 -19.94 -1.69 -0.04
C ASN A 88 -20.79 -2.03 1.19
N ALA A 89 -20.32 -1.64 2.38
CA ALA A 89 -21.07 -1.78 3.63
C ALA A 89 -22.40 -1.00 3.58
N LEU A 90 -22.37 0.26 3.12
CA LEU A 90 -23.57 1.09 2.97
C LEU A 90 -24.58 0.48 2.01
N LYS A 91 -24.14 0.04 0.82
CA LYS A 91 -25.03 -0.60 -0.16
C LYS A 91 -25.66 -1.87 0.39
N PHE A 92 -24.88 -2.70 1.08
CA PHE A 92 -25.36 -3.94 1.68
C PHE A 92 -26.42 -3.67 2.76
N GLU A 93 -26.17 -2.68 3.61
CA GLU A 93 -27.09 -2.24 4.66
C GLU A 93 -28.41 -1.68 4.07
N GLU A 94 -28.34 -0.87 3.02
CA GLU A 94 -29.54 -0.34 2.33
C GLU A 94 -30.40 -1.45 1.74
N ILE A 95 -29.79 -2.51 1.19
CA ILE A 95 -30.51 -3.66 0.63
C ILE A 95 -31.22 -4.46 1.72
N ILE A 96 -30.60 -4.64 2.89
CA ILE A 96 -31.13 -5.51 3.96
C ILE A 96 -32.14 -4.78 4.84
N THR A 97 -31.81 -3.58 5.29
CA THR A 97 -32.54 -2.84 6.33
C THR A 97 -33.44 -1.73 5.76
N GLY A 98 -33.34 -1.44 4.45
CA GLY A 98 -33.96 -0.27 3.83
C GLY A 98 -33.32 1.05 4.32
N SER A 99 -33.80 2.19 3.84
CA SER A 99 -33.26 3.53 4.19
C SER A 99 -33.40 3.94 5.67
N ASN A 100 -33.88 3.05 6.55
CA ASN A 100 -34.31 3.39 7.90
C ASN A 100 -33.41 2.81 9.01
N SER A 101 -32.17 2.44 8.68
CA SER A 101 -31.18 2.13 9.71
C SER A 101 -30.80 3.41 10.45
N GLY A 102 -31.30 3.57 11.68
CA GLY A 102 -30.97 4.70 12.57
C GLY A 102 -29.52 4.76 13.03
N LEU A 103 -28.60 4.09 12.33
CA LEU A 103 -27.17 4.09 12.60
C LEU A 103 -26.55 5.37 12.06
N SER A 104 -25.92 6.12 12.96
CA SER A 104 -25.22 7.37 12.66
C SER A 104 -23.85 7.15 12.01
N SER A 105 -23.29 5.94 12.13
CA SER A 105 -21.98 5.55 11.63
C SER A 105 -22.02 4.20 10.90
N ILE A 106 -21.22 4.10 9.86
CA ILE A 106 -20.93 2.86 9.12
C ILE A 106 -19.71 2.22 9.77
N GLU A 107 -19.76 0.91 9.97
CA GLU A 107 -18.68 0.13 10.57
C GLU A 107 -18.04 -0.79 9.53
N VAL A 108 -16.72 -0.75 9.43
CA VAL A 108 -15.93 -1.64 8.57
C VAL A 108 -14.95 -2.40 9.43
N LYS A 109 -14.89 -3.74 9.28
CA LYS A 109 -13.96 -4.56 10.07
C LYS A 109 -12.51 -4.28 9.66
N ILE A 110 -11.61 -4.21 10.64
CA ILE A 110 -10.17 -4.06 10.37
C ILE A 110 -9.65 -5.23 9.55
N GLU A 111 -10.16 -6.44 9.78
CA GLU A 111 -9.79 -7.65 9.04
C GLU A 111 -10.09 -7.55 7.54
N GLU A 112 -11.17 -6.87 7.15
CA GLU A 112 -11.52 -6.66 5.73
C GLU A 112 -10.52 -5.72 5.05
N LEU A 113 -10.16 -4.63 5.73
CA LEU A 113 -9.11 -3.73 5.25
C LEU A 113 -7.76 -4.44 5.18
N GLN A 114 -7.41 -5.26 6.18
CA GLN A 114 -6.17 -6.03 6.20
C GLN A 114 -6.12 -7.05 5.04
N THR A 115 -7.24 -7.71 4.75
CA THR A 115 -7.33 -8.66 3.64
C THR A 115 -7.10 -7.96 2.31
N LYS A 116 -7.77 -6.84 2.05
CA LYS A 116 -7.53 -6.02 0.84
C LYS A 116 -6.11 -5.46 0.79
N ALA A 117 -5.55 -5.01 1.91
CA ALA A 117 -4.19 -4.47 1.97
C ALA A 117 -3.11 -5.52 1.66
N ASN A 118 -3.32 -6.77 2.10
CA ASN A 118 -2.40 -7.88 1.83
C ASN A 118 -2.21 -8.14 0.32
N GLU A 119 -3.21 -7.87 -0.52
CA GLU A 119 -3.09 -7.96 -1.99
C GLU A 119 -2.04 -6.99 -2.57
N TYR A 120 -1.73 -5.92 -1.84
CA TYR A 120 -0.75 -4.90 -2.21
C TYR A 120 0.58 -5.03 -1.44
N ASP A 121 0.85 -6.21 -0.86
CA ASP A 121 1.99 -6.48 0.01
C ASP A 121 2.03 -5.54 1.26
N LEU A 122 0.88 -5.04 1.71
CA LEU A 122 0.77 -4.17 2.89
C LEU A 122 0.38 -4.97 4.13
N ALA A 123 1.39 -5.43 4.87
CA ALA A 123 1.17 -6.22 6.08
C ALA A 123 0.92 -5.38 7.35
N ASP A 124 1.42 -4.13 7.41
CA ASP A 124 1.34 -3.30 8.63
C ASP A 124 0.47 -2.06 8.40
N LEU A 125 -0.72 -2.06 9.00
CA LEU A 125 -1.68 -0.95 8.95
C LEU A 125 -1.54 0.05 10.10
N ARG A 126 -0.70 -0.23 11.12
CA ARG A 126 -0.52 0.67 12.27
C ARG A 126 -0.03 2.07 11.88
N PRO A 127 0.90 2.24 10.92
CA PRO A 127 1.31 3.55 10.44
C PRO A 127 0.16 4.33 9.77
N PHE A 128 -0.78 3.61 9.14
CA PHE A 128 -1.93 4.22 8.50
C PHE A 128 -2.94 4.74 9.52
N PHE A 129 -3.27 3.95 10.54
CA PHE A 129 -4.20 4.38 11.59
C PHE A 129 -3.69 5.57 12.43
N SER A 130 -2.37 5.72 12.54
CA SER A 130 -1.73 6.87 13.19
C SER A 130 -1.44 8.04 12.25
N SER A 131 -1.77 7.91 10.95
CA SER A 131 -1.50 8.94 9.96
C SER A 131 -2.46 10.12 10.04
N THR A 132 -1.99 11.29 9.61
CA THR A 132 -2.86 12.47 9.47
C THR A 132 -3.94 12.26 8.42
N ASP A 133 -3.70 11.41 7.43
CA ASP A 133 -4.61 11.19 6.31
C ASP A 133 -5.85 10.42 6.76
N PHE A 134 -5.69 9.46 7.67
CA PHE A 134 -6.78 8.75 8.33
C PHE A 134 -7.65 9.69 9.16
N ALA A 135 -7.03 10.53 10.01
CA ALA A 135 -7.74 11.49 10.85
C ALA A 135 -8.44 12.60 10.03
N LYS A 136 -7.78 13.14 9.01
CA LYS A 136 -8.36 14.15 8.10
C LYS A 136 -9.57 13.62 7.34
N ALA A 137 -9.60 12.32 7.07
CA ALA A 137 -10.71 11.68 6.40
C ALA A 137 -11.87 11.31 7.34
N HIS A 138 -11.86 11.72 8.61
CA HIS A 138 -12.93 11.48 9.59
C HIS A 138 -13.20 9.99 9.90
N PHE A 139 -12.19 9.13 9.76
CA PHE A 139 -12.26 7.76 10.24
C PHE A 139 -11.87 7.68 11.72
N GLU A 140 -12.57 6.83 12.46
CA GLU A 140 -12.28 6.54 13.86
C GLU A 140 -12.00 5.05 14.02
N LEU A 141 -10.98 4.73 14.80
CA LEU A 141 -10.58 3.35 15.07
C LEU A 141 -11.12 2.93 16.43
N ASP A 142 -11.94 1.88 16.47
CA ASP A 142 -12.39 1.25 17.70
C ASP A 142 -11.61 -0.04 17.94
N HIS A 143 -10.56 0.06 18.76
CA HIS A 143 -9.71 -1.07 19.11
C HIS A 143 -10.43 -2.16 19.91
N GLY A 144 -11.49 -1.81 20.65
CA GLY A 144 -12.22 -2.77 21.49
C GLY A 144 -13.09 -3.71 20.66
N LEU A 145 -13.69 -3.18 19.59
CA LEU A 145 -14.55 -3.93 18.68
C LEU A 145 -13.85 -4.40 17.40
N GLY A 146 -12.63 -3.94 17.13
CA GLY A 146 -11.89 -4.30 15.93
C GLY A 146 -12.50 -3.71 14.64
N VAL A 147 -13.14 -2.54 14.75
CA VAL A 147 -13.85 -1.89 13.65
C VAL A 147 -13.34 -0.48 13.40
N ILE A 148 -13.49 -0.03 12.17
CA ILE A 148 -13.26 1.33 11.71
C ILE A 148 -14.63 1.97 11.50
N LYS A 149 -14.91 3.05 12.22
CA LYS A 149 -16.16 3.80 12.17
C LYS A 149 -16.02 4.98 11.22
N PHE A 150 -17.05 5.21 10.42
CA PHE A 150 -17.15 6.37 9.54
C PHE A 150 -18.54 7.01 9.67
N PRO A 151 -18.65 8.33 9.93
CA PRO A 151 -19.95 9.00 10.04
C PRO A 151 -20.73 8.95 8.73
N ARG A 152 -21.95 8.41 8.75
CA ARG A 152 -22.78 8.23 7.54
C ARG A 152 -23.05 9.56 6.82
N ARG A 153 -23.24 10.64 7.57
CA ARG A 153 -23.49 12.00 7.04
C ARG A 153 -22.34 12.56 6.19
N LEU A 154 -21.13 12.00 6.30
CA LEU A 154 -19.93 12.48 5.62
C LEU A 154 -19.60 11.65 4.36
N VAL A 155 -20.43 10.66 4.00
CA VAL A 155 -20.27 9.94 2.74
C VAL A 155 -20.71 10.86 1.60
N THR A 156 -19.75 11.53 0.96
CA THR A 156 -20.01 12.46 -0.15
C THR A 156 -19.45 11.96 -1.49
N TRP A 157 -18.87 10.76 -1.51
CA TRP A 157 -18.09 10.24 -2.62
C TRP A 157 -18.54 8.84 -2.99
#